data_AF-A0AAF0IA35-F1
#
_entry.id   AF-A0AAF0IA35-F1
#
_cell.length_a   1.000
_cell.length_b   1.000
_cell.length_c   1.000
_cell.angle_alpha   90.00
_cell.angle_beta   90.00
_cell.angle_gamma   90.00
#
_symmetry.space_group_name_H-M   'P 1'
#
loop_
_entity.id
_entity.type
_entity.pdbx_description
1 polymer ?
#
loop_
_entity_poly.entity_id
_entity_poly.type
_entity_poly.pdbx_seq_one_letter_code
_entity_poly.pdbx_strand_id
1 'polypeptide(L)' 'MAKCSKCGRRLNGVPEKSIVELSKLSKSMKKVSRIFSGNLCHRCVAEMIKASVRRETAL' A
#
# COMPACT_ATOMS: atom_id res chain seq x y z
N MET A 1 -13.18 5.02 1.01
CA MET A 1 -12.45 3.75 1.18
C MET A 1 -11.29 3.59 0.20
N ALA A 2 -10.06 3.50 0.68
CA ALA A 2 -8.90 3.26 -0.17
C ALA A 2 -8.87 1.80 -0.66
N LYS A 3 -8.70 1.62 -1.97
CA LYS A 3 -8.67 0.30 -2.63
C LYS A 3 -7.29 0.07 -3.25
N CYS A 4 -6.89 -1.20 -3.30
CA CYS A 4 -5.69 -1.63 -4.00
C CYS A 4 -5.87 -1.45 -5.51
N SER A 5 -4.93 -0.78 -6.17
CA SER A 5 -4.98 -0.55 -7.62
C SER A 5 -4.84 -1.82 -8.46
N LYS A 6 -4.20 -2.88 -7.93
CA LYS A 6 -4.04 -4.16 -8.63
C LYS A 6 -5.23 -5.10 -8.49
N CYS A 7 -5.75 -5.26 -7.27
CA CYS A 7 -6.74 -6.30 -6.95
C CYS A 7 -8.07 -5.79 -6.38
N GLY A 8 -8.24 -4.46 -6.25
CA GLY A 8 -9.47 -3.84 -5.74
C GLY A 8 -9.76 -4.03 -4.25
N ARG A 9 -8.96 -4.84 -3.53
CA ARG A 9 -9.15 -5.09 -2.09
C ARG A 9 -8.98 -3.82 -1.26
N ARG A 10 -9.79 -3.69 -0.20
CA ARG A 10 -9.68 -2.64 0.81
C ARG A 10 -8.27 -2.59 1.43
N LEU A 11 -7.71 -1.39 1.57
CA LEU A 11 -6.41 -1.18 2.20
C LEU A 11 -6.57 -0.95 3.70
N ASN A 12 -6.21 -1.96 4.50
CA ASN A 12 -6.21 -1.85 5.95
C ASN A 12 -5.08 -0.92 6.42
N GLY A 13 -5.35 -0.10 7.44
CA GLY A 13 -4.39 0.83 8.02
C GLY A 13 -4.24 2.16 7.26
N VAL A 14 -5.02 2.38 6.20
CA VAL A 14 -5.18 3.72 5.60
C VAL A 14 -6.41 4.37 6.25
N PRO A 15 -6.27 5.54 6.89
CA PRO A 15 -7.39 6.20 7.55
C PRO A 15 -8.48 6.55 6.53
N GLU A 16 -9.71 6.15 6.84
CA GLU A 16 -10.89 6.50 6.07
C GLU A 16 -11.51 7.77 6.64
N LYS A 17 -10.87 8.90 6.35
CA LYS A 17 -11.36 10.22 6.72
C LYS A 17 -11.59 11.08 5.48
N SER A 18 -12.30 12.20 5.64
CA SER A 18 -12.45 13.19 4.57
C SER A 18 -11.09 13.80 4.19
N ILE A 19 -11.01 14.43 3.02
CA ILE A 19 -9.78 15.09 2.53
C ILE A 19 -9.31 16.17 3.53
N VAL A 20 -10.25 16.90 4.13
CA VAL A 20 -9.97 17.95 5.13
C VAL A 20 -9.41 17.38 6.43
N GLU A 21 -9.88 16.21 6.86
CA GLU A 21 -9.35 15.55 8.05
C GLU A 21 -8.00 14.87 7.78
N LEU A 22 -7.85 14.30 6.58
CA LEU A 22 -6.58 13.72 6.11
C LEU A 22 -5.49 14.79 6.02
N SER A 23 -5.80 16.02 5.61
CA SER A 23 -4.80 17.10 5.53
C SER A 23 -4.22 17.44 6.91
N LYS A 24 -5.04 17.40 7.96
CA LYS A 24 -4.67 17.67 9.37
C LYS A 24 -3.82 16.59 10.03
N LEU A 25 -3.82 15.36 9.51
CA LEU A 25 -3.01 14.27 10.06
C LEU A 25 -1.51 14.45 9.76
N SER A 26 -0.65 13.85 10.58
CA SER A 26 0.79 13.76 10.28
C SER A 26 1.05 12.77 9.14
N LYS A 27 2.21 12.87 8.47
CA LYS A 27 2.56 12.00 7.33
C LYS A 27 2.50 10.51 7.71
N SER A 28 2.93 10.14 8.91
CA SER A 28 2.94 8.75 9.40
C SER A 28 1.54 8.23 9.72
N MET A 29 0.59 9.09 10.07
CA MET A 29 -0.80 8.68 10.31
C MET A 29 -1.59 8.50 9.02
N LYS A 30 -1.17 9.13 7.90
CA LYS A 30 -1.83 9.00 6.59
C LYS A 30 -1.47 7.71 5.85
N LYS A 31 -0.34 7.08 6.17
CA LYS A 31 0.18 5.91 5.45
C LYS A 31 0.77 4.88 6.40
N VAL A 32 0.68 3.60 6.03
CA VAL A 32 1.43 2.52 6.67
C VAL A 32 2.91 2.65 6.30
N SER A 33 3.81 2.26 7.21
CA SER A 33 5.27 2.35 7.08
C SER A 33 5.93 1.45 6.02
N ARG A 34 5.15 0.82 5.13
CA ARG A 34 5.65 -0.10 4.09
C ARG A 34 5.69 0.54 2.70
N ILE A 35 6.49 -0.05 1.82
CA ILE A 35 6.54 0.35 0.41
C ILE A 35 5.16 0.21 -0.27
N PHE A 36 4.87 1.14 -1.17
CA PHE A 36 3.60 1.24 -1.92
C PHE A 36 2.34 1.26 -1.02
N SER A 37 2.46 1.68 0.24
CA SER A 37 1.30 1.92 1.11
C SER A 37 0.37 2.96 0.50
N GLY A 38 -0.94 2.72 0.60
CA GLY A 38 -1.97 3.59 0.01
C GLY A 38 -2.29 3.30 -1.46
N ASN A 39 -1.48 2.49 -2.14
CA ASN A 39 -1.68 2.14 -3.54
C ASN A 39 -1.85 0.62 -3.74
N LEU A 40 -0.98 -0.19 -3.12
CA LEU A 40 -1.03 -1.65 -3.20
C LEU A 40 -1.29 -2.28 -1.84
N CYS A 41 -2.02 -3.39 -1.81
CA CYS A 41 -2.22 -4.18 -0.59
C CYS A 41 -0.97 -5.00 -0.25
N HIS A 42 -0.87 -5.45 1.00
CA HIS A 42 0.29 -6.22 1.49
C HIS A 42 0.57 -7.48 0.65
N ARG A 43 -0.48 -8.17 0.16
CA ARG A 43 -0.34 -9.38 -0.65
C ARG A 43 0.29 -9.09 -2.02
N CYS A 44 -0.24 -8.09 -2.72
CA CYS A 44 0.26 -7.71 -4.05
C CYS A 44 1.71 -7.23 -4.00
N VAL A 45 2.09 -6.50 -2.94
CA VAL A 45 3.49 -6.09 -2.74
C VAL A 45 4.38 -7.30 -2.50
N ALA A 46 3.97 -8.25 -1.66
CA ALA A 46 4.75 -9.45 -1.39
C ALA A 46 4.94 -10.32 -2.65
N GLU A 47 3.90 -10.50 -3.46
CA GLU A 47 3.99 -11.19 -4.75
C GLU A 47 4.97 -10.50 -5.70
N MET A 48 4.89 -9.17 -5.80
CA MET A 48 5.75 -8.39 -6.66
C MET A 48 7.22 -8.48 -6.23
N ILE A 49 7.51 -8.33 -4.94
CA ILE A 49 8.88 -8.50 -4.42
C ILE A 49 9.40 -9.90 -4.73
N LYS A 50 8.62 -10.95 -4.44
CA LYS A 50 9.02 -12.34 -4.73
C LYS A 50 9.29 -12.56 -6.22
N ALA A 51 8.44 -12.01 -7.09
CA ALA A 51 8.60 -12.14 -8.53
C ALA A 51 9.85 -11.41 -9.04
N SER A 52 10.13 -10.21 -8.53
CA SER A 52 11.34 -9.45 -8.89
C SER A 52 12.60 -10.18 -8.45
N VAL A 53 12.66 -10.60 -7.17
CA VAL A 53 13.83 -11.32 -6.64
C VAL A 53 14.06 -12.64 -7.38
N ARG A 54 13.02 -13.44 -7.62
CA ARG A 54 13.16 -14.72 -8.33
C ARG A 54 13.65 -14.56 -9.77
N ARG A 55 13.29 -13.46 -10.44
CA ARG A 55 13.83 -13.17 -11.79
C ARG A 55 15.30 -12.77 -11.73
N GLU A 56 15.67 -11.99 -10.73
CA GLU A 56 17.04 -11.50 -10.54
C GLU A 56 18.01 -12.62 -10.16
N THR A 57 17.59 -13.56 -9.30
CA THR A 57 18.41 -14.69 -8.85
C THR A 57 18.53 -15.83 -9.87
N ALA A 58 17.90 -15.73 -11.04
CA ALA A 58 17.93 -16.76 -12.09
C ALA A 58 19.06 -16.53 -13.12
N LEU A 59 20.02 -15.67 -12.78
CA LEU A 59 21.25 -15.36 -13.54
C LEU A 59 22.44 -16.13 -12.98
#